data_AF-A0AAW8RX80-F1
#
_entry.id   AF-A0AAW8RX80-F1
#
_cell.length_a   1.000
_cell.length_b   1.000
_cell.length_c   1.000
_cell.angle_alpha   90.00
_cell.angle_beta   90.00
_cell.angle_gamma   90.00
#
_symmetry.space_group_name_H-M   'P 1'
#
loop_
_entity.id
_entity.type
_entity.pdbx_description
1 polymer ?
#
loop_
_entity_poly.entity_id
_entity_poly.type
_entity_poly.pdbx_seq_one_letter_code
_entity_poly.pdbx_strand_id
1 'polypeptide(L)' 'MYNYVWLSAGMGVLALVLAIFFLVKDLSYCEQTKQRKVTYLIANWGMFLLAIIWIGLSISLYVLIQNQLNG' A
#
# COMPACT_ATOMS: atom_id res chain seq x y z
N MET A 1 20.75 -9.28 2.61
CA MET A 1 19.52 -9.56 1.82
C MET A 1 18.26 -9.36 2.64
N TYR A 2 18.13 -9.98 3.83
CA TYR A 2 16.96 -9.82 4.69
C TYR A 2 16.61 -8.40 5.10
N ASN A 3 17.61 -7.58 5.48
CA ASN A 3 17.36 -6.21 5.89
C ASN A 3 16.62 -5.38 4.83
N TYR A 4 16.94 -5.56 3.55
CA TYR A 4 16.30 -4.80 2.46
C TYR A 4 14.85 -5.22 2.23
N VAL A 5 14.51 -6.50 2.44
CA VAL A 5 13.14 -6.99 2.30
C VAL A 5 12.27 -6.48 3.45
N TRP A 6 12.79 -6.47 4.68
CA TRP A 6 12.12 -5.88 5.84
C TRP A 6 11.96 -4.37 5.70
N LEU A 7 12.97 -3.67 5.16
CA LEU A 7 12.90 -2.23 4.90
C LEU A 7 11.85 -1.91 3.81
N SER A 8 11.78 -2.71 2.74
CA SER A 8 10.74 -2.60 1.71
C SER A 8 9.34 -2.87 2.26
N ALA A 9 9.17 -3.91 3.07
CA ALA A 9 7.90 -4.22 3.72
C ALA A 9 7.47 -3.08 4.68
N GLY A 10 8.41 -2.55 5.48
CA GLY A 10 8.17 -1.40 6.36
C GLY A 10 7.75 -0.14 5.60
N MET A 11 8.42 0.16 4.48
CA MET A 11 8.03 1.25 3.58
C MET A 11 6.64 1.03 2.96
N GLY A 12 6.31 -0.22 2.61
CA GLY A 12 4.97 -0.59 2.14
C GLY A 12 3.88 -0.32 3.18
N VAL A 13 4.14 -0.67 4.45
CA VAL A 13 3.21 -0.40 5.56
C VAL A 13 3.03 1.10 5.78
N LEU A 14 4.11 1.89 5.76
CA LEU A 14 4.03 3.34 5.86
C LEU A 14 3.23 3.95 4.70
N ALA A 15 3.46 3.47 3.47
CA ALA A 15 2.70 3.90 2.30
C ALA A 15 1.21 3.53 2.42
N LEU A 16 0.88 2.38 3.01
CA LEU A 16 -0.50 1.97 3.27
C LEU A 16 -1.18 2.88 4.29
N VAL A 17 -0.50 3.25 5.38
CA VAL A 17 -1.03 4.20 6.38
C VAL A 17 -1.29 5.56 5.74
N LEU A 18 -0.35 6.06 4.93
CA LEU A 18 -0.52 7.32 4.18
C LEU A 18 -1.67 7.22 3.18
N ALA A 19 -1.79 6.11 2.44
CA ALA A 19 -2.87 5.89 1.49
C ALA A 19 -4.24 5.92 2.19
N ILE A 20 -4.37 5.29 3.36
CA ILE A 20 -5.60 5.34 4.18
C ILE A 20 -5.88 6.78 4.61
N PHE A 21 -4.87 7.50 5.11
CA PHE A 21 -5.03 8.89 5.54
C PHE A 21 -5.51 9.80 4.41
N PHE A 22 -4.89 9.70 3.23
CA PHE A 22 -5.31 10.46 2.03
C PHE A 22 -6.72 10.07 1.59
N LEU A 23 -7.05 8.77 1.60
CA LEU A 23 -8.38 8.29 1.22
C LEU A 23 -9.47 8.85 2.13
N VAL A 24 -9.25 8.88 3.46
CA VAL A 24 -10.18 9.47 4.43
C VAL A 24 -10.31 10.99 4.23
N LYS A 25 -9.19 11.69 4.05
CA LYS A 25 -9.16 13.15 3.79
C LYS A 25 -9.92 13.52 2.53
N ASP A 26 -9.67 12.82 1.42
CA ASP A 26 -10.32 13.09 0.15
C ASP A 26 -11.78 12.68 0.13
N LEU A 27 -12.16 11.64 0.89
CA LEU A 27 -13.58 11.28 1.08
C LEU A 27 -14.34 12.44 1.76
N SER A 28 -13.76 13.00 2.82
CA SER A 28 -14.31 14.15 3.54
C SER A 28 -14.39 15.40 2.65
N TYR A 29 -13.36 15.65 1.83
CA TYR A 29 -13.36 16.76 0.88
C TYR A 29 -14.44 16.60 -0.20
N CYS A 30 -14.59 15.41 -0.78
CA CYS A 30 -15.60 15.11 -1.80
C CYS A 30 -17.03 15.30 -1.25
N GLU A 31 -17.25 14.97 0.01
CA GLU A 31 -18.53 15.15 0.70
C GLU A 31 -18.87 16.64 0.89
N GLN A 32 -17.87 17.48 1.17
CA GLN A 32 -18.05 18.94 1.29
C GLN A 32 -18.26 19.63 -0.07
N THR A 33 -17.60 19.18 -1.14
CA THR A 33 -17.64 19.84 -2.46
C THR A 33 -18.67 19.27 -3.44
N LYS A 34 -19.42 18.22 -3.09
CA LYS A 34 -20.37 17.51 -3.98
C LYS A 34 -19.75 17.05 -5.32
N GLN A 35 -18.44 16.87 -5.35
CA GLN A 35 -17.72 16.33 -6.51
C GLN A 35 -18.09 14.86 -6.74
N ARG A 36 -17.94 14.36 -7.98
CA ARG A 36 -18.23 12.95 -8.31
C ARG A 36 -17.26 12.04 -7.56
N LYS A 37 -17.71 11.50 -6.43
CA LYS A 37 -16.96 10.65 -5.48
C LYS A 37 -16.11 9.58 -6.19
N VAL A 38 -16.65 8.90 -7.19
CA VAL A 38 -15.98 7.76 -7.83
C VAL A 38 -14.72 8.17 -8.61
N THR A 39 -14.78 9.22 -9.43
CA THR A 39 -13.66 9.60 -10.31
C THR A 39 -12.49 10.18 -9.51
N TYR A 40 -12.78 10.92 -8.45
CA TYR A 40 -11.75 11.55 -7.62
C TYR A 40 -11.07 10.54 -6.69
N LEU A 41 -11.83 9.60 -6.13
CA LEU A 41 -11.29 8.58 -5.22
C LEU A 41 -10.60 7.41 -5.94
N ILE A 42 -10.75 7.26 -7.26
CA ILE A 42 -10.17 6.13 -7.99
C ILE A 42 -8.64 6.07 -7.89
N ALA A 43 -7.98 7.23 -7.89
CA ALA A 43 -6.53 7.34 -7.74
C ALA A 43 -6.09 6.89 -6.33
N ASN A 44 -6.82 7.29 -5.29
CA ASN A 44 -6.55 6.88 -3.91
C ASN A 44 -6.82 5.40 -3.68
N TRP A 45 -7.91 4.87 -4.24
CA TRP A 45 -8.17 3.44 -4.24
C TRP A 45 -7.07 2.66 -4.97
N GLY A 46 -6.59 3.18 -6.10
CA GLY A 46 -5.45 2.62 -6.82
C GLY A 46 -4.18 2.58 -5.97
N MET A 47 -3.83 3.70 -5.32
CA MET A 47 -2.66 3.77 -4.42
C MET A 47 -2.77 2.82 -3.23
N PHE A 48 -3.97 2.70 -2.64
CA PHE A 48 -4.22 1.76 -1.56
C PHE A 48 -4.01 0.30 -2.00
N LEU A 49 -4.57 -0.08 -3.15
CA LEU A 49 -4.46 -1.44 -3.69
C LEU A 49 -3.00 -1.77 -4.08
N LEU A 50 -2.29 -0.79 -4.65
CA LEU A 50 -0.88 -0.92 -5.01
C LEU A 50 0.01 -1.10 -3.77
N ALA A 51 -0.27 -0.40 -2.68
CA ALA A 51 0.43 -0.59 -1.40
C ALA A 51 0.22 -2.00 -0.83
N ILE A 52 -1.01 -2.54 -0.88
CA ILE A 52 -1.30 -3.92 -0.43
C ILE A 52 -0.51 -4.94 -1.26
N ILE A 53 -0.56 -4.81 -2.58
CA ILE A 53 0.16 -5.70 -3.51
C ILE A 53 1.67 -5.65 -3.22
N TRP A 54 2.23 -4.46 -3.00
CA TRP A 54 3.64 -4.27 -2.72
C TRP A 54 4.10 -4.96 -1.43
N ILE A 55 3.28 -4.87 -0.37
CA ILE A 55 3.54 -5.56 0.90
C ILE A 55 3.50 -7.07 0.68
N GLY A 56 2.47 -7.58 0.00
CA GLY A 56 2.33 -9.01 -0.31
C GLY A 56 3.51 -9.55 -1.13
N LEU A 57 3.96 -8.80 -2.13
CA LEU A 57 5.15 -9.14 -2.94
C LEU A 57 6.43 -9.15 -2.10
N SER A 58 6.64 -8.16 -1.24
CA SER A 58 7.80 -8.14 -0.34
C SER A 58 7.83 -9.35 0.61
N ILE A 59 6.69 -9.74 1.17
CA ILE A 59 6.59 -10.92 2.04
C ILE A 59 6.82 -12.21 1.23
N SER A 60 6.25 -12.31 0.04
CA SER A 60 6.42 -13.49 -0.82
C SER A 60 7.89 -13.69 -1.23
N LEU A 61 8.58 -12.59 -1.57
CA LEU A 61 10.02 -12.58 -1.83
C LEU A 61 10.83 -13.01 -0.60
N TYR A 62 10.46 -12.54 0.59
CA TYR A 62 11.10 -12.98 1.84
C TYR A 62 11.02 -14.50 2.01
N VAL A 63 9.82 -15.07 1.82
CA VAL A 63 9.58 -16.51 1.97
C VAL A 63 10.33 -17.31 0.91
N LEU A 64 10.35 -16.86 -0.35
CA LEU A 64 11.12 -17.51 -1.41
C LEU A 64 12.62 -17.53 -1.11
N ILE A 65 13.19 -16.42 -0.63
CA ILE A 65 14.60 -16.34 -0.24
C ILE A 65 14.90 -17.26 0.95
N GLN A 66 14.02 -17.31 1.96
CA GLN A 66 14.15 -18.26 3.08
C GLN A 66 14.14 -19.71 2.61
N ASN A 67 13.23 -20.07 1.70
CA ASN A 67 13.12 -21.43 1.17
C ASN A 67 14.35 -21.84 0.34
N GLN A 68 15.01 -20.90 -0.33
CA GLN A 68 16.26 -21.17 -1.06
C GLN A 68 17.49 -21.28 -0.15
N LEU A 69 17.47 -20.67 1.03
CA LEU A 69 18.61 -20.68 1.96
C LEU A 69 18.56 -21.83 2.97
N ASN A 70 17.36 -22.32 3.29
CA ASN A 70 17.14 -23.42 4.24
C ASN A 70 16.79 -24.77 3.58
N GLY A 71 16.65 -24.79 2.25
CA GLY A 71 16.48 -26.01 1.44
C GLY A 71 17.79 -26.41 0.78
#